data_AF-A0A357WVE2-F1
#
_entry.id   AF-A0A357WVE2-F1
#
_cell.length_a   1.000
_cell.length_b   1.000
_cell.length_c   1.000
_cell.angle_alpha   90.00
_cell.angle_beta   90.00
_cell.angle_gamma   90.00
#
_symmetry.space_group_name_H-M   'P 1'
#
loop_
_entity.id
_entity.type
_entity.pdbx_description
1 polymer ?
#
loop_
_entity_poly.entity_id
_entity_poly.type
_entity_poly.pdbx_seq_one_letter_code
_entity_poly.pdbx_strand_id
1 'polypeptide(L)'
;TSPYAFQGLRAEGLELLRHARKKTGLPIVTEIMSPNHMVLFEDVDIIQVGARNMQNFELLKELGKVDKPILLKRGLANTIEELL
;
A
#
# COMPACT_ATOMS: atom_id res chain seq x y z
N THR A 1 -16.45 -5.48 9.16
CA THR A 1 -15.35 -4.87 9.92
C THR A 1 -15.77 -4.78 11.37
N SER A 2 -14.94 -5.21 12.33
CA SER A 2 -15.23 -5.13 13.78
C SER A 2 -14.17 -4.26 14.45
N PRO A 3 -14.52 -3.41 15.44
CA PRO A 3 -13.52 -2.65 16.20
C PRO A 3 -12.55 -3.56 16.98
N TYR A 4 -12.92 -4.81 17.22
CA TYR A 4 -12.09 -5.81 17.90
C TYR A 4 -11.23 -6.66 16.96
N ALA A 5 -11.43 -6.52 15.64
CA ALA A 5 -10.58 -7.19 14.68
C ALA A 5 -9.16 -6.61 14.75
N PHE A 6 -8.17 -7.43 14.47
CA PHE A 6 -6.78 -6.98 14.39
C PHE A 6 -6.64 -5.81 13.39
N GLN A 7 -6.09 -4.69 13.87
CA GLN A 7 -5.96 -3.45 13.09
C GLN A 7 -4.61 -3.31 12.37
N GLY A 8 -3.78 -4.37 12.40
CA GLY A 8 -2.41 -4.32 11.92
C GLY A 8 -1.43 -3.74 12.94
N LEU A 9 -0.13 -3.86 12.64
CA LEU A 9 0.97 -3.35 13.47
C LEU A 9 1.36 -1.90 13.14
N ARG A 10 0.68 -1.27 12.17
CA ARG A 10 0.97 0.11 11.72
C ARG A 10 2.46 0.28 11.39
N ALA A 11 3.10 1.32 11.93
CA ALA A 11 4.51 1.62 11.69
C ALA A 11 5.46 0.50 12.19
N GLU A 12 5.13 -0.18 13.29
CA GLU A 12 5.94 -1.30 13.78
C GLU A 12 6.00 -2.46 12.77
N GLY A 13 4.92 -2.66 12.00
CA GLY A 13 4.91 -3.63 10.91
C GLY A 13 5.93 -3.32 9.81
N LEU A 14 6.16 -2.03 9.51
CA LEU A 14 7.16 -1.62 8.53
C LEU A 14 8.58 -1.84 9.06
N GLU A 15 8.84 -1.63 10.35
CA GLU A 15 10.12 -1.96 10.97
C GLU A 15 10.46 -3.45 10.87
N LEU A 16 9.46 -4.31 11.04
CA LEU A 16 9.65 -5.75 10.86
C LEU A 16 10.00 -6.11 9.42
N LEU A 17 9.37 -5.46 8.43
CA LEU A 17 9.71 -5.64 7.01
C LEU A 17 11.13 -5.13 6.70
N ARG A 18 11.54 -3.99 7.27
CA ARG A 18 12.91 -3.47 7.18
C ARG A 18 13.92 -4.46 7.75
N HIS A 19 13.63 -5.04 8.91
CA HIS A 19 14.50 -6.07 9.52
C HIS A 19 14.57 -7.34 8.67
N ALA A 20 13.45 -7.78 8.10
CA ALA A 20 13.42 -8.91 7.18
C ALA A 20 14.28 -8.63 5.93
N ARG A 21 14.12 -7.47 5.29
CA ARG A 21 14.97 -7.05 4.16
C ARG A 21 16.45 -7.10 4.51
N LYS A 22 16.86 -6.56 5.67
CA LYS A 22 18.27 -6.59 6.10
C LYS A 22 18.84 -8.00 6.16
N LYS A 23 18.02 -9.01 6.46
CA LYS A 23 18.44 -10.42 6.56
C LYS A 23 18.38 -11.16 5.23
N THR A 24 17.44 -10.82 4.36
CA THR A 24 17.12 -11.61 3.15
C THR A 24 17.52 -10.94 1.84
N GLY A 25 17.70 -9.61 1.85
CA GLY A 25 17.89 -8.80 0.65
C GLY A 25 16.64 -8.64 -0.21
N LEU A 26 15.48 -9.15 0.22
CA LEU A 26 14.25 -9.13 -0.58
C LEU A 26 13.56 -7.75 -0.55
N PRO A 27 12.89 -7.36 -1.65
CA PRO A 27 12.15 -6.11 -1.69
C PRO A 27 10.90 -6.15 -0.80
N ILE A 28 10.43 -4.97 -0.39
CA ILE A 28 9.25 -4.76 0.44
C ILE A 28 8.10 -4.28 -0.45
N VAL A 29 6.99 -5.02 -0.39
CA VAL A 29 5.69 -4.63 -0.90
C VAL A 29 4.72 -4.53 0.27
N THR A 30 4.03 -3.40 0.42
CA THR A 30 3.05 -3.23 1.51
C THR A 30 1.90 -2.30 1.10
N GLU A 31 0.74 -2.47 1.72
CA GLU A 31 -0.50 -1.79 1.35
C GLU A 31 -0.65 -0.44 2.05
N ILE A 32 -0.90 0.60 1.26
CA ILE A 32 -1.28 1.92 1.77
C ILE A 32 -2.80 2.05 1.82
N MET A 33 -3.28 2.61 2.93
CA MET A 33 -4.72 2.78 3.19
C MET A 33 -5.16 4.24 3.22
N SER A 34 -4.22 5.18 3.31
CA SER A 34 -4.50 6.61 3.44
C SER A 34 -3.32 7.44 2.92
N PRO A 35 -3.56 8.58 2.26
CA PRO A 35 -2.51 9.50 1.81
C PRO A 35 -1.64 10.03 2.97
N ASN A 36 -2.19 10.12 4.18
CA ASN A 36 -1.46 10.61 5.36
C ASN A 36 -0.31 9.67 5.78
N HIS A 37 -0.29 8.44 5.28
CA HIS A 37 0.76 7.48 5.60
C HIS A 37 1.94 7.54 4.63
N MET A 38 1.91 8.38 3.59
CA MET A 38 2.94 8.42 2.54
C MET A 38 4.37 8.54 3.08
N VAL A 39 4.58 9.33 4.14
CA VAL A 39 5.89 9.50 4.81
C VAL A 39 6.46 8.18 5.35
N LEU A 40 5.61 7.22 5.71
CA LEU A 40 6.04 5.92 6.23
C LEU A 40 6.51 4.98 5.11
N PHE A 41 6.18 5.28 3.85
CA PHE A 41 6.44 4.42 2.70
C PHE A 41 7.73 4.79 1.94
N GLU A 42 8.57 5.67 2.49
CA GLU A 42 9.84 6.09 1.89
C GLU A 42 10.82 4.93 1.64
N ASP A 43 10.85 3.90 2.50
CA ASP A 43 11.72 2.73 2.32
C ASP A 43 11.01 1.53 1.68
N VAL A 44 9.77 1.67 1.24
CA VAL A 44 9.01 0.61 0.56
C VAL A 44 9.36 0.63 -0.94
N ASP A 45 9.63 -0.54 -1.53
CA ASP A 45 10.01 -0.64 -2.95
C ASP A 45 8.79 -0.56 -3.86
N ILE A 46 7.68 -1.18 -3.45
CA ILE A 46 6.42 -1.18 -4.21
C ILE A 46 5.26 -0.85 -3.25
N ILE A 47 4.52 0.20 -3.56
CA ILE A 47 3.34 0.58 -2.79
C ILE A 47 2.13 -0.14 -3.36
N GLN A 48 1.45 -0.96 -2.56
CA GLN A 48 0.23 -1.63 -2.96
C GLN A 48 -1.00 -0.77 -2.66
N VAL A 49 -1.91 -0.66 -3.61
CA VAL A 49 -3.28 -0.16 -3.40
C VAL A 49 -4.22 -1.36 -3.42
N GLY A 50 -4.87 -1.60 -2.28
CA GLY A 50 -5.84 -2.70 -2.16
C GLY A 50 -7.09 -2.48 -3.02
N ALA A 51 -7.76 -3.58 -3.38
CA ALA A 51 -8.95 -3.57 -4.25
C ALA A 51 -10.07 -2.63 -3.75
N ARG A 52 -10.20 -2.45 -2.43
CA ARG A 52 -11.18 -1.55 -1.80
C ARG A 52 -10.86 -0.07 -1.98
N ASN A 53 -9.60 0.26 -2.27
CA ASN A 53 -9.10 1.61 -2.50
C ASN A 53 -8.81 1.87 -3.98
N MET A 54 -9.14 0.96 -4.90
CA MET A 54 -8.87 1.13 -6.33
C MET A 54 -9.49 2.42 -6.88
N GLN A 55 -10.69 2.79 -6.42
CA GLN A 55 -11.37 4.02 -6.85
C GLN A 55 -11.17 5.19 -5.86
N ASN A 56 -10.19 5.10 -4.96
CA ASN A 56 -9.83 6.20 -4.07
C ASN A 56 -8.94 7.21 -4.81
N PHE A 57 -9.56 8.07 -5.62
CA PHE A 57 -8.84 9.00 -6.49
C PHE A 57 -7.93 9.98 -5.75
N GLU A 58 -8.27 10.37 -4.52
CA GLU A 58 -7.41 11.23 -3.71
C GLU A 58 -6.11 10.51 -3.33
N LEU A 59 -6.19 9.24 -2.94
CA LEU A 59 -5.01 8.41 -2.73
C LEU A 59 -4.20 8.21 -4.01
N LEU A 60 -4.86 7.91 -5.13
CA LEU A 60 -4.17 7.71 -6.41
C LEU A 60 -3.46 8.97 -6.91
N LYS A 61 -4.06 10.16 -6.74
CA LYS A 61 -3.43 11.45 -7.07
C LYS A 61 -2.16 11.68 -6.26
N GLU A 62 -2.18 11.42 -4.96
CA GLU A 62 -0.97 11.56 -4.13
C GLU A 62 0.10 10.52 -4.49
N LEU A 63 -0.30 9.27 -4.81
CA LEU A 63 0.63 8.26 -5.31
C LEU A 63 1.23 8.61 -6.66
N GLY A 64 0.50 9.33 -7.52
CA GLY A 64 1.02 9.83 -8.80
C GLY A 64 2.12 10.89 -8.67
N LYS A 65 2.35 11.44 -7.46
CA LYS A 65 3.41 12.42 -7.19
C LYS A 65 4.73 11.79 -6.76
N VAL A 66 4.77 10.48 -6.51
CA VAL A 66 5.99 9.79 -6.09
C VAL A 66 6.58 8.96 -7.23
N ASP A 67 7.91 8.93 -7.28
CA ASP A 67 8.64 8.10 -8.25
C ASP A 67 8.84 6.68 -7.69
N LYS A 68 7.74 5.94 -7.56
CA LYS A 68 7.73 4.56 -7.03
C LYS A 68 6.76 3.66 -7.79
N PRO A 69 7.10 2.38 -8.02
CA PRO A 69 6.16 1.41 -8.56
C PRO A 69 4.91 1.25 -7.68
N ILE A 70 3.74 1.26 -8.31
CA ILE A 70 2.44 1.07 -7.66
C ILE A 70 1.86 -0.28 -8.08
N LEU A 71 1.53 -1.13 -7.10
CA LEU A 71 0.78 -2.36 -7.31
C LEU A 71 -0.71 -2.09 -7.07
N LEU A 72 -1.45 -1.80 -8.13
CA LEU A 72 -2.89 -1.55 -8.07
C LEU A 72 -3.67 -2.86 -8.17
N LYS A 73 -4.41 -3.23 -7.12
CA LYS A 73 -5.32 -4.37 -7.18
C LYS A 73 -6.66 -3.96 -7.77
N ARG A 74 -7.14 -4.70 -8.77
CA ARG A 74 -8.48 -4.49 -9.34
C ARG A 74 -9.56 -4.68 -8.28
N GLY A 75 -10.53 -3.77 -8.24
CA GLY A 75 -11.73 -3.84 -7.43
C GLY A 75 -12.57 -5.05 -7.82
N LEU A 76 -13.22 -5.68 -6.84
CA LEU A 76 -13.93 -6.94 -7.04
C LEU A 76 -15.10 -6.83 -8.03
N ALA A 77 -15.72 -5.66 -8.11
CA ALA A 77 -16.86 -5.38 -8.98
C ALA A 77 -16.48 -4.56 -10.22
N ASN A 78 -15.19 -4.26 -10.42
CA ASN A 78 -14.76 -3.38 -11.50
C ASN A 78 -14.47 -4.15 -12.80
N THR A 79 -14.81 -3.51 -13.92
CA THR A 79 -14.44 -3.98 -15.26
C THR A 79 -12.95 -3.76 -15.52
N ILE A 80 -12.44 -4.29 -16.65
CA ILE A 80 -11.06 -3.99 -17.09
C ILE A 80 -10.95 -2.52 -17.51
N GLU A 81 -11.99 -1.96 -18.13
CA GLU A 81 -12.01 -0.55 -18.54
C GLU A 81 -11.95 0.40 -17.35
N GLU A 82 -12.62 0.09 -16.25
CA GLU A 82 -12.55 0.90 -15.02
C GLU A 82 -11.18 0.82 -14.30
N LEU A 83 -10.34 -0.16 -14.66
CA LEU A 83 -8.99 -0.32 -14.11
C LEU A 83 -7.93 0.47 -14.87
N LEU A 84 -8.12 0.67 -16.17
CA LEU A 84 -7.14 1.25 -17.09
C LEU A 84 -7.42 2.72 -17.35
#